data_AF-A0A3N8FK10-F1
#
_entry.id   AF-A0A3N8FK10-F1
#
_cell.length_a   1.000
_cell.length_b   1.000
_cell.length_c   1.000
_cell.angle_alpha   90.00
_cell.angle_beta   90.00
_cell.angle_gamma   90.00
#
_symmetry.space_group_name_H-M   'P 1'
#
loop_
_entity.id
_entity.type
_entity.pdbx_description
1 polymer ?
#
loop_
_entity_poly.entity_id
_entity_poly.type
_entity_poly.pdbx_seq_one_letter_code
_entity_poly.pdbx_strand_id
1 'polypeptide(L)'
;AGWPLKSDTYGGSFLYHMDNNQVVVGFVVGLGYTNPYLSPFEEFQRYKTHPSIRAFLEGGKRVSYGARAITAGGLLSLPKTVFPGGALIGDDAGFLNASRIKGSHAAIKTGMLAADAAF
;
A
#
# COMPACT_ATOMS: atom_id res chain seq x y z
N ALA A 1 10.73 6.56 -8.31
CA ALA A 1 9.68 5.72 -8.91
C ALA A 1 9.98 5.48 -10.39
N GLY A 2 9.28 4.56 -11.05
CA GLY A 2 9.29 4.43 -12.51
C GLY A 2 8.12 5.20 -13.15
N TRP A 3 7.99 5.11 -14.48
CA TRP A 3 6.85 5.66 -15.21
C TRP A 3 5.53 5.13 -14.62
N PRO A 4 4.47 5.95 -14.50
CA PRO A 4 4.33 7.32 -15.02
C PRO A 4 4.78 8.45 -14.08
N LEU A 5 5.28 8.11 -12.90
CA LEU A 5 5.71 9.10 -11.91
C LEU A 5 7.04 9.75 -12.30
N LYS A 6 7.20 11.01 -11.93
CA LYS A 6 8.49 11.71 -11.97
C LYS A 6 9.45 11.13 -10.93
N SER A 7 10.75 11.34 -11.12
CA SER A 7 11.81 10.80 -10.24
C SER A 7 11.73 11.31 -8.80
N ASP A 8 11.17 12.50 -8.59
CA ASP A 8 10.95 13.16 -7.30
C ASP A 8 9.67 12.70 -6.57
N THR A 9 8.85 11.88 -7.22
CA THR A 9 7.60 11.40 -6.64
C THR A 9 7.77 9.95 -6.18
N TYR A 10 7.59 9.71 -4.89
CA TYR A 10 7.60 8.34 -4.34
C TYR A 10 6.36 7.57 -4.81
N GLY A 11 6.55 6.32 -5.20
CA GLY A 11 5.45 5.46 -5.63
C GLY A 11 5.91 4.29 -6.47
N GLY A 12 4.95 3.49 -6.89
CA GLY A 12 5.17 2.27 -7.63
C GLY A 12 3.88 1.50 -7.87
N SER A 13 4.02 0.33 -8.47
CA SER A 13 2.89 -0.54 -8.81
C SER A 13 3.08 -1.94 -8.26
N PHE A 14 1.99 -2.68 -8.23
CA PHE A 14 2.02 -4.13 -8.03
C PHE A 14 1.03 -4.79 -8.99
N LEU A 15 1.36 -6.01 -9.42
CA LEU A 15 0.50 -6.88 -10.22
C LEU A 15 0.72 -8.30 -9.72
N TYR A 16 -0.34 -8.91 -9.18
CA TYR A 16 -0.33 -10.27 -8.67
C TYR A 16 -1.30 -11.12 -9.47
N HIS A 17 -0.82 -12.26 -9.97
CA HIS A 17 -1.69 -13.27 -10.55
C HIS A 17 -2.41 -14.02 -9.43
N MET A 18 -3.71 -14.24 -9.62
CA MET A 18 -4.56 -15.00 -8.72
C MET A 18 -5.18 -16.17 -9.49
N ASP A 19 -5.85 -17.06 -8.76
CA ASP A 19 -6.64 -18.13 -9.36
C ASP A 19 -7.79 -17.58 -10.23
N ASN A 20 -8.45 -18.46 -10.98
CA ASN A 20 -9.61 -18.12 -11.83
C ASN A 20 -9.32 -17.06 -12.90
N ASN A 21 -8.09 -17.03 -13.44
CA ASN A 21 -7.65 -16.08 -14.46
C ASN A 21 -7.86 -14.62 -14.04
N GLN A 22 -7.59 -14.32 -12.76
CA GLN A 22 -7.70 -12.98 -12.20
C GLN A 22 -6.31 -12.37 -11.99
N VAL A 23 -6.24 -11.05 -12.08
CA VAL A 23 -5.07 -10.27 -11.68
C VAL A 23 -5.50 -9.19 -10.69
N VAL A 24 -4.71 -9.00 -9.64
CA VAL A 24 -4.85 -7.86 -8.73
C VAL A 24 -3.75 -6.87 -9.10
N VAL A 25 -4.15 -5.73 -9.66
CA VAL A 25 -3.25 -4.66 -10.07
C VAL A 25 -3.53 -3.40 -9.24
N GLY A 26 -2.47 -2.72 -8.82
CA GLY A 26 -2.60 -1.49 -8.05
C GLY A 26 -1.40 -0.56 -8.21
N PHE A 27 -1.57 0.64 -7.68
CA PHE A 27 -0.60 1.73 -7.78
C PHE A 27 -0.57 2.50 -6.47
N VAL A 28 0.63 2.88 -6.04
CA VAL A 28 0.90 3.61 -4.81
C VAL A 28 1.58 4.92 -5.17
N VAL A 29 1.11 6.01 -4.57
CA VAL A 29 1.76 7.32 -4.61
C VAL A 29 1.99 7.76 -3.17
N GLY A 30 3.22 8.16 -2.85
CA GLY A 30 3.55 8.72 -1.54
C GLY A 30 2.90 10.09 -1.40
N LEU A 31 2.16 10.30 -0.31
CA LEU A 31 1.38 11.53 -0.07
C LEU A 31 2.24 12.79 0.22
N GLY A 32 3.56 12.67 0.19
CA GLY A 32 4.50 13.79 0.25
C GLY A 32 4.84 14.42 -1.11
N TYR A 33 4.05 14.16 -2.16
CA TYR A 33 4.24 14.78 -3.48
C TYR A 33 3.99 16.30 -3.41
N THR A 34 4.72 17.06 -4.21
CA THR A 34 4.67 18.54 -4.18
C THR A 34 3.79 19.14 -5.28
N ASN A 35 3.54 18.41 -6.37
CA ASN A 35 2.70 18.88 -7.46
C ASN A 35 1.21 18.82 -7.08
N PRO A 36 0.49 19.95 -6.91
CA PRO A 36 -0.91 19.95 -6.49
C PRO A 36 -1.87 19.41 -7.56
N TYR A 37 -1.41 19.29 -8.81
CA TYR A 37 -2.20 18.74 -9.91
C TYR A 37 -2.03 17.22 -10.07
N LEU A 38 -1.15 16.58 -9.29
CA LEU A 38 -0.96 15.14 -9.36
C LEU A 38 -2.21 14.44 -8.84
N SER A 39 -2.77 13.54 -9.66
CA SER A 39 -3.88 12.68 -9.29
C SER A 39 -3.41 11.23 -9.20
N PRO A 40 -3.32 10.63 -7.99
CA PRO A 40 -2.94 9.23 -7.85
C PRO A 40 -3.85 8.27 -8.64
N PHE A 41 -5.13 8.62 -8.78
CA PHE A 41 -6.09 7.86 -9.58
C PHE A 41 -5.75 7.89 -11.07
N GLU A 42 -5.47 9.08 -11.63
CA GLU A 42 -5.13 9.21 -13.05
C GLU A 42 -3.77 8.58 -13.37
N GLU A 43 -2.78 8.70 -12.48
CA GLU A 43 -1.50 8.02 -12.64
C GLU A 43 -1.66 6.50 -12.63
N PHE A 44 -2.60 5.97 -11.85
CA PHE A 44 -2.95 4.54 -11.92
C PHE A 44 -3.63 4.17 -13.25
N GLN A 45 -4.55 4.99 -13.76
CA GLN A 45 -5.15 4.74 -15.08
C GLN A 45 -4.08 4.74 -16.17
N ARG A 46 -3.17 5.71 -16.12
CA ARG A 46 -2.05 5.87 -17.05
C ARG A 46 -1.07 4.70 -16.94
N TYR A 47 -0.70 4.26 -15.73
CA TYR A 47 0.16 3.10 -15.52
C TYR A 47 -0.30 1.85 -16.29
N LYS A 48 -1.62 1.58 -16.28
CA LYS A 48 -2.20 0.43 -16.98
C LYS A 48 -2.06 0.49 -18.51
N THR A 49 -1.75 1.64 -19.09
CA THR A 49 -1.51 1.77 -20.53
C THR A 49 -0.07 1.47 -20.93
N HIS A 50 0.85 1.32 -19.97
CA HIS A 50 2.23 0.92 -20.26
C HIS A 50 2.24 -0.41 -21.05
N PRO A 51 3.00 -0.55 -22.16
CA PRO A 51 2.96 -1.75 -23.00
C PRO A 51 3.19 -3.06 -22.22
N SER A 52 4.14 -3.05 -21.28
CA SER A 52 4.45 -4.21 -20.43
C SER A 52 3.34 -4.58 -19.43
N ILE A 53 2.34 -3.72 -19.23
CA ILE A 53 1.22 -3.95 -18.29
C ILE A 53 -0.07 -4.20 -19.06
N ARG A 54 -0.30 -3.42 -20.12
CA ARG A 54 -1.50 -3.48 -20.96
C ARG A 54 -1.79 -4.89 -21.48
N ALA A 55 -0.74 -5.63 -21.86
CA ALA A 55 -0.88 -6.99 -22.38
C ALA A 55 -1.57 -7.95 -21.39
N PHE A 56 -1.45 -7.72 -20.08
CA PHE A 56 -2.12 -8.55 -19.06
C PHE A 56 -3.59 -8.18 -18.83
N LEU A 57 -4.03 -7.02 -19.31
CA LEU A 57 -5.36 -6.46 -19.05
C LEU A 57 -6.25 -6.45 -20.30
N GLU A 58 -5.67 -6.64 -21.49
CA GLU A 58 -6.38 -6.65 -22.76
C GLU A 58 -7.43 -7.76 -22.84
N GLY A 59 -8.65 -7.42 -23.27
CA GLY A 59 -9.81 -8.32 -23.23
C GLY A 59 -10.35 -8.61 -21.82
N GLY A 60 -9.68 -8.13 -20.77
CA GLY A 60 -10.10 -8.30 -19.38
C GLY A 60 -11.31 -7.45 -19.00
N LYS A 61 -12.01 -7.89 -17.95
CA LYS A 61 -13.12 -7.13 -17.34
C LYS A 61 -12.74 -6.71 -15.92
N ARG A 62 -12.80 -5.41 -15.63
CA ARG A 62 -12.64 -4.90 -14.26
C ARG A 62 -13.80 -5.39 -13.40
N VAL A 63 -13.49 -6.17 -12.36
CA VAL A 63 -14.47 -6.70 -11.39
C VAL A 63 -14.70 -5.79 -10.20
N SER A 64 -13.68 -5.06 -9.75
CA SER A 64 -13.76 -4.19 -8.57
C SER A 64 -12.75 -3.04 -8.65
N TYR A 65 -12.93 -2.06 -7.78
CA TYR A 65 -12.01 -0.95 -7.55
C TYR A 65 -12.07 -0.54 -6.08
N GLY A 66 -10.93 -0.16 -5.52
CA GLY A 66 -10.82 0.39 -4.17
C GLY A 66 -9.55 1.21 -4.02
N ALA A 67 -9.53 2.04 -2.98
CA ALA A 67 -8.37 2.85 -2.62
C ALA A 67 -8.25 2.90 -1.09
N ARG A 68 -7.02 2.93 -0.58
CA ARG A 68 -6.72 3.05 0.85
C ARG A 68 -5.36 3.71 1.03
N ALA A 69 -5.23 4.53 2.07
CA ALA A 69 -3.92 4.99 2.53
C ALA A 69 -3.20 3.85 3.29
N ILE A 70 -1.88 3.82 3.16
CA ILE A 70 -1.00 2.90 3.90
C ILE A 70 0.07 3.71 4.62
N THR A 71 0.54 3.23 5.76
CA THR A 71 1.61 3.89 6.50
C THR A 71 2.95 3.67 5.79
N ALA A 72 3.80 4.71 5.75
CA ALA A 72 5.10 4.66 5.09
C ALA A 72 6.22 5.34 5.88
N GLY A 73 5.94 5.78 7.11
CA GLY A 73 6.93 6.47 7.97
C GLY A 73 7.99 5.55 8.60
N GLY A 74 7.68 4.25 8.72
CA GLY A 74 8.58 3.25 9.26
C GLY A 74 8.88 3.46 10.76
N LEU A 75 10.02 2.92 11.21
CA LEU A 75 10.40 2.88 12.63
C LEU A 75 10.45 4.27 13.28
N LEU A 76 10.88 5.29 12.52
CA LEU A 76 11.02 6.67 13.01
C LEU A 76 9.68 7.37 13.24
N SER A 77 8.57 6.79 12.78
CA SER A 77 7.23 7.34 12.94
C SER A 77 6.38 6.57 13.95
N LEU A 78 6.93 5.55 14.63
CA LEU A 78 6.17 4.81 15.63
C LEU A 78 5.87 5.69 16.87
N PRO A 79 4.61 5.76 17.32
CA PRO A 79 4.25 6.47 18.53
C PRO A 79 4.56 5.63 19.77
N LYS A 80 4.27 6.18 20.96
CA LYS A 80 4.09 5.36 22.15
C LYS A 80 2.88 4.45 21.93
N THR A 81 3.09 3.13 21.99
CA THR A 81 2.08 2.13 21.60
C THR A 81 1.19 1.64 22.73
N VAL A 82 1.39 2.10 23.96
CA VAL A 82 0.60 1.67 25.13
C VAL A 82 0.17 2.86 25.97
N PHE A 83 -1.05 2.77 26.53
CA PHE A 83 -1.66 3.78 27.39
C PHE A 83 -2.56 3.11 28.44
N PRO A 84 -2.95 3.79 29.53
CA PRO A 84 -3.82 3.20 30.53
C PRO A 84 -5.13 2.67 29.91
N GLY A 85 -5.33 1.36 29.96
CA GLY A 85 -6.50 0.68 29.41
C GLY A 85 -6.42 0.31 27.93
N GLY A 86 -5.29 0.47 27.24
CA GLY A 86 -5.20 0.07 25.83
C GLY A 86 -3.82 0.11 25.18
N ALA A 87 -3.78 -0.37 23.93
CA ALA A 87 -2.58 -0.41 23.09
C ALA A 87 -2.93 -0.13 21.63
N LEU A 88 -1.98 0.44 20.89
CA LEU A 88 -2.01 0.60 19.43
C LEU A 88 -1.26 -0.57 18.80
N ILE A 89 -1.87 -1.23 17.81
CA ILE A 89 -1.31 -2.38 17.11
C ILE A 89 -1.40 -2.22 15.59
N GLY A 90 -0.65 -3.04 14.85
CA GLY A 90 -0.66 -3.08 13.39
C GLY A 90 -0.47 -1.73 12.72
N ASP A 91 -1.29 -1.44 11.70
CA ASP A 91 -1.15 -0.23 10.89
C ASP A 91 -1.58 1.03 11.64
N ASP A 92 -2.39 0.91 12.69
CA ASP A 92 -2.78 2.03 13.56
C ASP A 92 -1.57 2.56 14.34
N ALA A 93 -0.68 1.65 14.77
CA ALA A 93 0.63 2.01 15.33
C ALA A 93 1.69 2.32 14.26
N GLY A 94 1.49 1.89 13.00
CA GLY A 94 2.42 2.15 11.90
C GLY A 94 3.48 1.07 11.64
N PHE A 95 3.21 -0.19 12.00
CA PHE A 95 4.17 -1.32 11.83
C PHE A 95 4.33 -1.83 10.37
N LEU A 96 3.86 -1.10 9.37
CA LEU A 96 4.00 -1.47 7.97
C LEU A 96 5.46 -1.33 7.50
N ASN A 97 5.98 -2.37 6.85
CA ASN A 97 7.25 -2.30 6.14
C ASN A 97 7.01 -1.84 4.69
N ALA A 98 7.21 -0.55 4.43
CA ALA A 98 6.92 0.08 3.15
C ALA A 98 7.83 -0.41 2.02
N SER A 99 9.12 -0.65 2.29
CA SER A 99 10.06 -1.11 1.27
C SER A 99 9.73 -2.51 0.74
N ARG A 100 9.02 -3.31 1.53
CA ARG A 100 8.54 -4.64 1.13
C ARG A 100 7.07 -4.68 0.74
N ILE A 101 6.33 -3.59 0.94
CA ILE A 101 4.86 -3.52 0.81
C ILE A 101 4.21 -4.63 1.66
N LYS A 102 4.61 -4.75 2.93
CA LYS A 102 4.08 -5.76 3.84
C LYS A 102 3.77 -5.16 5.21
N GLY A 103 2.50 -5.19 5.61
CA GLY A 103 2.05 -4.81 6.97
C GLY A 103 1.31 -5.94 7.71
N SER A 104 0.66 -6.85 6.98
CA SER A 104 -0.21 -7.90 7.55
C SER A 104 0.46 -8.77 8.62
N HIS A 105 1.63 -9.34 8.33
CA HIS A 105 2.41 -10.15 9.27
C HIS A 105 2.79 -9.39 10.56
N ALA A 106 3.17 -8.11 10.46
CA ALA A 106 3.48 -7.29 11.62
C ALA A 106 2.20 -6.92 12.41
N ALA A 107 1.10 -6.65 11.72
CA ALA A 107 -0.20 -6.42 12.35
C ALA A 107 -0.70 -7.64 13.12
N ILE A 108 -0.60 -8.84 12.54
CA ILE A 108 -0.92 -10.09 13.22
C ILE A 108 -0.02 -10.25 14.45
N LYS A 109 1.30 -10.10 14.29
CA LYS A 109 2.24 -10.31 15.39
C LYS A 109 2.04 -9.34 16.55
N THR A 110 1.79 -8.06 16.25
CA THR A 110 1.52 -7.05 17.28
C THR A 110 0.20 -7.29 18.00
N GLY A 111 -0.83 -7.76 17.28
CA GLY A 111 -2.08 -8.21 17.90
C GLY A 111 -1.88 -9.40 18.85
N MET A 112 -1.10 -10.41 18.45
CA MET A 112 -0.77 -11.55 19.32
C MET A 112 -0.03 -11.09 20.58
N LEU A 113 1.01 -10.27 20.44
CA LEU A 113 1.79 -9.78 21.58
C LEU A 113 0.97 -8.91 22.53
N ALA A 114 0.03 -8.11 22.00
CA ALA A 114 -0.88 -7.32 22.82
C ALA A 114 -1.85 -8.21 23.60
N ALA A 115 -2.33 -9.30 23.00
CA ALA A 115 -3.18 -10.28 23.68
C ALA A 115 -2.42 -11.00 24.80
N ASP A 116 -1.20 -11.48 24.53
CA ASP A 116 -0.32 -12.15 25.50
C ASP A 116 0.09 -11.21 26.66
N ALA A 117 0.16 -9.90 26.42
CA ALA A 117 0.50 -8.93 27.47
C ALA A 117 -0.72 -8.50 28.31
N ALA A 118 -1.94 -8.74 27.81
CA ALA A 118 -3.18 -8.35 28.49
C ALA A 118 -3.69 -9.39 29.50
N PHE A 119 -3.22 -10.64 29.41
CA PHE A 119 -3.65 -11.79 30.22
C PHE A 119 -2.45 -12.64 30.66
#